data_AF-A0A2A4N196-F1
#
_entry.id   AF-A0A2A4N196-F1
#
_cell.length_a   1.000
_cell.length_b   1.000
_cell.length_c   1.000
_cell.angle_alpha   90.00
_cell.angle_beta   90.00
_cell.angle_gamma   90.00
#
_symmetry.space_group_name_H-M   'P 1'
#
loop_
_entity.id
_entity.type
_entity.pdbx_description
1 polymer ?
#
loop_
_entity_poly.entity_id
_entity_poly.type
_entity_poly.pdbx_seq_one_letter_code
_entity_poly.pdbx_strand_id
1 'polypeptide(L)' 'DKLLKIDMQDKTYGWTVEMQLKAAKHKLKFCEIPVSYRKRIGVSKITGTVKGTVLAGYKIITTIFKYL' A
#
# COMPACT_ATOMS: atom_id res chain seq x y z
N ASP A 1 4.03 -19.85 -5.02
CA ASP A 1 3.45 -19.53 -6.35
C ASP A 1 2.53 -18.32 -6.39
N LYS A 2 1.45 -18.25 -5.59
CA LYS A 2 0.48 -17.13 -5.65
C LYS A 2 1.09 -15.74 -5.44
N LEU A 3 2.09 -15.63 -4.57
CA LEU A 3 2.83 -14.38 -4.33
C LEU A 3 3.61 -13.94 -5.57
N LEU A 4 4.27 -14.87 -6.26
CA LEU A 4 5.03 -14.59 -7.49
C LEU A 4 4.11 -14.12 -8.63
N LYS A 5 2.86 -14.60 -8.66
CA LYS A 5 1.86 -14.18 -9.67
C LYS A 5 1.45 -12.71 -9.55
N ILE A 6 1.61 -12.09 -8.38
CA ILE A 6 1.29 -10.66 -8.17
C ILE A 6 2.35 -9.78 -8.84
N ASP A 7 3.58 -10.29 -9.07
CA ASP A 7 4.65 -9.58 -9.80
C ASP A 7 4.82 -8.12 -9.33
N MET A 8 5.12 -7.93 -8.06
CA MET A 8 5.18 -6.61 -7.43
C MET A 8 6.29 -5.72 -8.02
N GLN A 9 5.99 -4.45 -8.34
CA GLN A 9 6.95 -3.54 -9.00
C GLN A 9 7.29 -2.28 -8.19
N ASP A 10 6.36 -1.67 -7.46
CA ASP A 10 6.55 -0.35 -6.82
C ASP A 10 7.30 -0.43 -5.49
N LYS A 11 8.58 -0.05 -5.45
CA LYS A 11 9.40 -0.12 -4.23
C LYS A 11 9.17 0.99 -3.19
N THR A 12 8.10 1.77 -3.31
CA THR A 12 7.88 3.00 -2.51
C THR A 12 6.47 3.04 -1.90
N TYR A 13 5.81 4.21 -1.89
CA TYR A 13 4.49 4.43 -1.27
C TYR A 13 3.36 3.60 -1.91
N GLY A 14 3.48 3.21 -3.17
CA GLY A 14 2.44 2.48 -3.88
C GLY A 14 2.42 0.97 -3.64
N TRP A 15 3.46 0.39 -3.01
CA TRP A 15 3.61 -1.06 -2.85
C TRP A 15 2.39 -1.74 -2.22
N THR A 16 1.89 -1.22 -1.09
CA THR A 16 0.78 -1.85 -0.37
C THR A 16 -0.51 -1.83 -1.18
N VAL A 17 -0.74 -0.75 -1.89
CA VAL A 17 -1.92 -0.53 -2.74
C VAL A 17 -1.85 -1.38 -4.00
N GLU A 18 -0.68 -1.44 -4.65
CA GLU A 18 -0.41 -2.34 -5.79
C GLU A 18 -0.69 -3.79 -5.41
N MET A 19 -0.20 -4.23 -4.23
CA MET A 19 -0.42 -5.58 -3.73
C MET A 19 -1.90 -5.90 -3.59
N GLN A 20 -2.67 -5.00 -2.97
CA GLN A 20 -4.11 -5.18 -2.76
C GLN A 20 -4.88 -5.23 -4.08
N LEU A 21 -4.61 -4.28 -4.99
CA LEU A 21 -5.27 -4.20 -6.31
C LEU A 21 -4.98 -5.44 -7.16
N LYS A 22 -3.71 -5.87 -7.22
CA LYS A 22 -3.34 -7.07 -7.98
C LYS A 22 -3.89 -8.35 -7.34
N ALA A 23 -3.90 -8.45 -6.01
CA ALA A 23 -4.52 -9.59 -5.32
C ALA A 23 -6.02 -9.68 -5.64
N ALA A 24 -6.73 -8.55 -5.68
CA ALA A 24 -8.13 -8.48 -6.09
C ALA A 24 -8.31 -8.86 -7.57
N LYS A 25 -7.46 -8.34 -8.48
CA LYS A 25 -7.49 -8.67 -9.92
C LYS A 25 -7.26 -10.16 -10.20
N HIS A 26 -6.38 -10.79 -9.43
CA HIS A 26 -6.13 -12.24 -9.49
C HIS A 26 -7.13 -13.09 -8.70
N LYS A 27 -8.17 -12.48 -8.11
CA LYS A 27 -9.20 -13.14 -7.29
C LYS A 27 -8.60 -14.02 -6.18
N LEU A 28 -7.50 -13.55 -5.58
CA LEU A 28 -6.87 -14.25 -4.46
C LEU A 28 -7.77 -14.15 -3.23
N LYS A 29 -7.83 -15.21 -2.44
CA LYS A 29 -8.54 -15.19 -1.15
C LYS A 29 -7.73 -14.38 -0.14
N PHE A 30 -8.37 -13.39 0.49
CA PHE A 30 -7.81 -12.62 1.59
C PHE A 30 -8.88 -12.41 2.67
N CYS A 31 -8.44 -12.15 3.89
CA CYS A 31 -9.31 -11.80 5.02
C CYS A 31 -8.60 -10.74 5.88
N GLU A 32 -9.38 -9.93 6.57
CA GLU A 32 -8.88 -8.96 7.53
C GLU A 32 -8.87 -9.58 8.92
N ILE A 33 -7.77 -9.40 9.66
CA ILE A 33 -7.60 -9.91 11.01
C ILE A 33 -7.38 -8.70 11.92
N PRO A 34 -8.23 -8.47 12.93
CA PRO A 34 -8.03 -7.37 13.86
C PRO A 34 -6.79 -7.65 14.71
N VAL A 35 -5.89 -6.66 14.79
CA VAL A 35 -4.66 -6.73 15.58
C VAL A 35 -4.52 -5.47 16.43
N SER A 36 -4.00 -5.63 17.65
CA SER A 36 -3.71 -4.50 18.52
C SER A 36 -2.53 -3.69 17.97
N TYR A 37 -2.70 -2.38 17.79
CA TYR A 37 -1.61 -1.48 17.42
C TYR A 37 -0.96 -0.86 18.66
N ARG A 38 0.37 -0.89 18.74
CA ARG A 38 1.12 -0.28 19.83
C ARG A 38 1.42 1.19 19.54
N LYS A 39 1.46 2.02 20.58
CA LYS A 39 1.89 3.41 20.45
C LYS A 39 3.28 3.47 19.84
N ARG A 40 3.44 4.27 18.78
CA ARG A 40 4.71 4.46 18.08
C ARG A 40 5.75 5.10 19.00
N ILE A 41 6.99 4.62 18.90
CA ILE A 41 8.16 5.28 19.49
C ILE A 41 8.80 6.16 18.41
N GLY A 42 8.97 7.46 18.69
CA GLY A 42 9.56 8.44 17.78
C GLY A 42 8.60 9.03 16.74
N VAL A 43 9.14 9.91 15.88
CA VAL A 43 8.36 10.70 14.90
C VAL A 43 8.24 9.97 13.57
N SER A 44 7.18 10.27 12.83
CA SER A 44 6.97 9.73 11.49
C SER A 44 7.84 10.42 10.45
N LYS A 45 8.36 9.62 9.52
CA LYS A 45 9.19 10.08 8.40
C LYS A 45 8.34 10.69 7.28
N ILE A 46 7.02 10.47 7.31
CA ILE A 46 6.10 10.76 6.21
C ILE A 46 4.92 11.58 6.74
N THR A 47 4.19 11.03 7.71
CA THR A 47 3.05 11.71 8.35
C THR A 47 3.55 12.83 9.27
N GLY A 48 3.00 14.04 9.13
CA GLY A 48 3.45 15.23 9.86
C GLY A 48 4.21 16.26 9.02
N THR A 49 4.49 15.97 7.74
CA THR A 49 4.96 16.98 6.78
C THR A 49 3.96 17.12 5.62
N VAL A 50 3.69 18.35 5.20
CA VAL A 50 2.77 18.64 4.08
C VAL A 50 3.29 18.00 2.79
N LYS A 51 4.60 18.15 2.51
CA LYS A 51 5.24 17.57 1.31
C LYS A 51 5.15 16.04 1.28
N GLY A 52 5.47 15.36 2.39
CA GLY A 52 5.41 13.90 2.46
C GLY A 52 4.00 13.35 2.31
N THR A 53 3.01 14.03 2.92
CA THR A 53 1.60 13.65 2.84
C THR A 53 1.06 13.79 1.42
N VAL A 54 1.35 14.91 0.74
CA VAL A 54 0.88 15.14 -0.64
C VAL A 54 1.53 14.17 -1.63
N LEU A 55 2.84 13.93 -1.54
CA LEU A 55 3.54 12.99 -2.43
C LEU A 55 3.05 11.55 -2.25
N ALA A 56 2.85 11.12 -1.00
CA ALA A 56 2.29 9.80 -0.71
C ALA A 56 0.85 9.67 -1.26
N GLY A 57 0.01 10.69 -1.01
CA GLY A 57 -1.37 10.72 -1.49
C GLY A 57 -1.48 10.68 -3.02
N TYR A 58 -0.72 11.53 -3.73
CA TYR A 58 -0.66 11.53 -5.18
C TYR A 58 -0.24 10.16 -5.74
N LYS A 59 0.79 9.53 -5.14
CA LYS A 59 1.26 8.21 -5.58
C LYS A 59 0.24 7.10 -5.34
N ILE A 60 -0.43 7.10 -4.19
CA ILE A 60 -1.49 6.12 -3.90
C ILE A 60 -2.64 6.25 -4.91
N ILE A 61 -3.13 7.47 -5.13
CA ILE A 61 -4.26 7.74 -6.04
C ILE A 61 -3.90 7.36 -7.48
N THR A 62 -2.74 7.80 -7.97
CA THR A 62 -2.28 7.44 -9.33
C THR A 62 -2.09 5.94 -9.50
N THR A 63 -1.58 5.23 -8.49
CA THR A 63 -1.50 3.77 -8.51
C THR A 63 -2.88 3.12 -8.57
N ILE A 64 -3.87 3.61 -7.82
CA ILE A 64 -5.24 3.11 -7.89
C ILE A 64 -5.79 3.24 -9.31
N PHE A 65 -5.70 4.42 -9.91
CA PHE A 65 -6.19 4.66 -11.28
C PHE A 65 -5.41 3.88 -12.36
N LYS A 66 -4.13 3.55 -12.12
CA LYS A 66 -3.33 2.75 -13.04
C LYS A 66 -3.79 1.29 -13.12
N TYR A 67 -4.32 0.74 -12.02
CA TYR A 67 -4.65 -0.69 -11.90
C TYR A 67 -6.16 -0.99 -11.82
N LEU A 68 -7.00 0.06 -11.74
CA LEU A 68 -8.44 0.00 -12.05
C LEU A 68 -8.65 -0.39 -13.52
#